data_AF-A0A269THP9-F1
#
_entry.id   AF-A0A269THP9-F1
#
_cell.length_a   1.000
_cell.length_b   1.000
_cell.length_c   1.000
_cell.angle_alpha   90.00
_cell.angle_beta   90.00
_cell.angle_gamma   90.00
#
_symmetry.space_group_name_H-M   'P 1'
#
loop_
_entity.id
_entity.type
_entity.pdbx_description
1 polymer ?
#
loop_
_entity_poly.entity_id
_entity_poly.type
_entity_poly.pdbx_seq_one_letter_code
_entity_poly.pdbx_strand_id
1 'polypeptide(L)'
;MNDTKEINHIKHFSAKLKEQFINRHSEIISKKLIEYMNEKKQNIPAVIRFFLSKVYLIFFIISLLVGLITFIVWTRLFDANFANPNTYSDLVLYLLLGISVALMVISLFFLGLIWPLKKRAEKILNKSINHKEFFKIIFENLEDFDFTESIDKLLLNLVKYRQRGFPKIGDNASIFKFSPLFIFNYLNHQVVFQTQAWTWEQKLNGVNKNLYANVGMIEYSLSPEEKEQLKGYHFSLVSVLAETDNLKKIKLDSEEFNKKLKLRSNDEQLSKAIFTKDVQNTLLENFNAIDLDMYHIQKIDDNILVKFLPSSPKVLKVNFHYSDNFKKEVDFWTNNTLNEIYQMFALISIITTPNYLISSIYKNQKTDETLDKK
;
A
#
# COMPACT_ATOMS: atom_id res chain seq x y z
N MET A 1 18.21 -12.51 -37.84
CA MET A 1 19.23 -12.55 -36.77
C MET A 1 19.22 -11.23 -36.03
N ASN A 2 18.24 -11.04 -35.13
CA ASN A 2 18.31 -10.05 -34.06
C ASN A 2 17.37 -10.39 -32.87
N ASP A 3 16.74 -11.56 -32.86
CA ASP A 3 15.63 -11.89 -31.95
C ASP A 3 16.07 -12.47 -30.58
N THR A 4 17.37 -12.46 -30.28
CA THR A 4 17.92 -13.04 -29.03
C THR A 4 18.39 -12.01 -28.02
N LYS A 5 18.23 -10.70 -28.26
CA LYS A 5 18.56 -9.65 -27.29
C LYS A 5 17.37 -9.09 -26.49
N GLU A 6 16.12 -9.40 -26.85
CA GLU A 6 14.93 -8.85 -26.18
C GLU A 6 14.33 -9.70 -25.04
N ILE A 7 14.88 -10.89 -24.74
CA ILE A 7 14.36 -11.77 -23.67
C ILE A 7 15.12 -11.57 -22.33
N ASN A 8 16.02 -10.58 -22.23
CA ASN A 8 16.75 -10.28 -20.97
C ASN A 8 16.02 -9.33 -20.01
N HIS A 9 14.74 -9.03 -20.25
CA HIS A 9 13.96 -8.14 -19.38
C HIS A 9 13.06 -8.85 -18.36
N ILE A 10 13.14 -10.17 -18.22
CA ILE A 10 12.73 -10.81 -16.96
C ILE A 10 13.78 -10.40 -15.91
N LYS A 11 13.67 -9.17 -15.39
CA LYS A 11 14.51 -8.70 -14.29
C LYS A 11 14.30 -9.70 -13.15
N HIS A 12 15.32 -10.50 -12.82
CA HIS A 12 15.28 -11.37 -11.65
C HIS A 12 14.82 -10.57 -10.44
N PHE A 13 13.69 -10.93 -9.83
CA PHE A 13 13.21 -10.22 -8.66
C PHE A 13 14.03 -10.66 -7.45
N SER A 14 14.73 -9.71 -6.81
CA SER A 14 15.52 -9.99 -5.62
C SER A 14 15.33 -8.92 -4.54
N ALA A 15 15.66 -9.25 -3.30
CA ALA A 15 15.67 -8.30 -2.19
C ALA A 15 16.58 -7.10 -2.47
N LYS A 16 17.73 -7.33 -3.13
CA LYS A 16 18.68 -6.27 -3.51
C LYS A 16 18.10 -5.33 -4.57
N LEU A 17 17.43 -5.85 -5.59
CA LEU A 17 16.80 -5.04 -6.62
C LEU A 17 15.60 -4.25 -6.08
N LYS A 18 14.84 -4.83 -5.15
CA LYS A 18 13.80 -4.13 -4.41
C LYS A 18 14.36 -2.91 -3.67
N GLU A 19 15.43 -3.11 -2.91
CA GLU A 19 16.07 -2.03 -2.15
C GLU A 19 16.60 -0.92 -3.08
N GLN A 20 17.23 -1.29 -4.19
CA GLN A 20 17.70 -0.33 -5.20
C GLN A 20 16.55 0.46 -5.83
N PHE A 21 15.44 -0.22 -6.18
CA PHE A 21 14.24 0.43 -6.72
C PHE A 21 13.66 1.44 -5.72
N ILE A 22 13.44 1.02 -4.47
CA ILE A 22 12.89 1.90 -3.44
C ILE A 22 13.83 3.10 -3.22
N ASN A 23 15.13 2.89 -3.05
CA ASN A 23 16.09 3.96 -2.79
C ASN A 23 16.17 4.97 -3.95
N ARG A 24 16.13 4.49 -5.21
CA ARG A 24 16.19 5.35 -6.39
C ARG A 24 15.00 6.31 -6.47
N HIS A 25 13.79 5.84 -6.19
CA HIS A 25 12.58 6.64 -6.37
C HIS A 25 12.14 7.39 -5.10
N SER A 26 12.49 6.87 -3.91
CA SER A 26 12.02 7.43 -2.64
C SER A 26 12.45 8.87 -2.42
N GLU A 27 13.68 9.26 -2.76
CA GLU A 27 14.17 10.62 -2.52
C GLU A 27 13.34 11.69 -3.25
N ILE A 28 13.09 11.48 -4.55
CA ILE A 28 12.33 12.40 -5.40
C ILE A 28 10.87 12.46 -4.95
N ILE A 29 10.26 11.30 -4.73
CA ILE A 29 8.84 11.18 -4.35
C ILE A 29 8.60 11.77 -2.95
N SER A 30 9.45 11.43 -1.97
CA SER A 30 9.34 11.95 -0.61
C SER A 30 9.45 13.47 -0.58
N LYS A 31 10.35 14.06 -1.39
CA LYS A 31 10.46 15.53 -1.48
C LYS A 31 9.14 16.16 -1.96
N LYS A 32 8.58 15.68 -3.06
CA LYS A 32 7.31 16.18 -3.62
C LYS A 32 6.14 16.00 -2.65
N LEU A 33 6.09 14.86 -1.97
CA LEU A 33 5.05 14.59 -0.96
C LEU A 33 5.22 15.47 0.28
N ILE A 34 6.45 15.77 0.73
CA ILE A 34 6.67 16.72 1.83
C ILE A 34 6.19 18.12 1.44
N GLU A 35 6.48 18.57 0.22
CA GLU A 35 5.99 19.86 -0.32
C GLU A 35 4.45 19.89 -0.33
N TYR A 36 3.82 18.85 -0.88
CA TYR A 36 2.36 18.66 -0.85
C TYR A 36 1.79 18.70 0.58
N MET A 37 2.40 17.97 1.52
CA MET A 37 1.94 17.93 2.91
C MET A 37 2.13 19.28 3.62
N ASN A 38 3.19 20.01 3.31
CA ASN A 38 3.44 21.35 3.84
C ASN A 38 2.42 22.37 3.32
N GLU A 39 2.00 22.26 2.06
CA GLU A 39 0.90 23.03 1.50
C GLU A 39 -0.41 22.69 2.23
N LYS A 40 -0.75 21.39 2.39
CA LYS A 40 -1.99 20.99 3.09
C LYS A 40 -2.02 21.39 4.56
N LYS A 41 -0.85 21.49 5.21
CA LYS A 41 -0.69 22.03 6.56
C LYS A 41 -1.07 23.52 6.66
N GLN A 42 -0.96 24.30 5.59
CA GLN A 42 -1.37 25.71 5.60
C GLN A 42 -2.88 25.90 5.83
N ASN A 43 -3.69 24.89 5.49
CA ASN A 43 -5.14 24.89 5.76
C ASN A 43 -5.48 24.83 7.27
N ILE A 44 -4.50 24.53 8.12
CA ILE A 44 -4.69 24.56 9.57
C ILE A 44 -4.58 26.02 10.04
N PRO A 45 -5.56 26.52 10.83
CA PRO A 45 -5.52 27.89 11.34
C PRO A 45 -4.18 28.23 12.00
N ALA A 46 -3.64 29.41 11.68
CA ALA A 46 -2.33 29.87 12.16
C ALA A 46 -2.23 29.82 13.69
N VAL A 47 -3.31 30.17 14.39
CA VAL A 47 -3.43 30.08 15.85
C VAL A 47 -3.16 28.65 16.34
N ILE A 48 -3.81 27.64 15.76
CA ILE A 48 -3.61 26.24 16.14
C ILE A 48 -2.16 25.81 15.86
N ARG A 49 -1.61 26.20 14.69
CA ARG A 49 -0.21 25.90 14.34
C ARG A 49 0.78 26.53 15.30
N PHE A 50 0.51 27.75 15.78
CA PHE A 50 1.32 28.44 16.78
C PHE A 50 1.35 27.68 18.11
N PHE A 51 0.18 27.35 18.66
CA PHE A 51 0.06 26.56 19.91
C PHE A 51 0.72 25.17 19.81
N LEU A 52 0.76 24.58 18.60
CA LEU A 52 1.41 23.29 18.36
C LEU A 52 2.88 23.39 17.95
N SER A 53 3.44 24.59 17.84
CA SER A 53 4.84 24.78 17.46
C SER A 53 5.78 24.36 18.59
N LYS A 54 6.98 23.88 18.22
CA LYS A 54 8.06 23.64 19.19
C LYS A 54 8.39 24.85 20.05
N VAL A 55 8.37 26.06 19.47
CA VAL A 55 8.70 27.30 20.19
C VAL A 55 7.71 27.53 21.33
N TYR A 56 6.42 27.37 21.06
CA TYR A 56 5.37 27.49 22.07
C TYR A 56 5.52 26.43 23.17
N LEU A 57 5.75 25.18 22.80
CA LEU A 57 5.98 24.10 23.77
C LEU A 57 7.17 24.40 24.70
N ILE A 58 8.30 24.83 24.13
CA ILE A 58 9.52 25.17 24.89
C ILE A 58 9.23 26.31 25.87
N PHE A 59 8.53 27.35 25.43
CA PHE A 59 8.17 28.49 26.29
C PHE A 59 7.40 28.06 27.55
N PHE A 60 6.39 27.19 27.42
CA PHE A 60 5.61 26.74 28.58
C PHE A 60 6.35 25.75 29.48
N ILE A 61 7.27 24.94 28.92
CA ILE A 61 8.15 24.10 29.73
C ILE A 61 9.09 24.97 30.56
N ILE A 62 9.68 26.02 29.97
CA ILE A 62 10.54 26.96 30.69
C ILE A 62 9.74 27.70 31.76
N SER A 63 8.54 28.19 31.44
CA SER A 63 7.64 28.84 32.40
C SER A 63 7.30 27.93 33.58
N LEU A 64 7.03 26.65 33.33
CA LEU A 64 6.79 25.65 34.39
C LEU A 64 8.03 25.45 35.29
N LEU A 65 9.22 25.36 34.69
CA LEU A 65 10.48 25.23 35.43
C LEU A 65 10.76 26.47 36.29
N VAL A 66 10.54 27.67 35.74
CA VAL A 66 10.67 28.93 36.49
C VAL A 66 9.69 28.95 37.66
N GLY A 67 8.43 28.58 37.44
CA GLY A 67 7.43 28.49 38.51
C GLY A 67 7.85 27.53 39.64
N LEU A 68 8.40 26.37 39.29
CA LEU A 68 8.92 25.39 40.25
C LEU A 68 10.13 25.94 41.04
N ILE A 69 11.07 26.61 40.36
CA ILE A 69 12.23 27.21 41.02
C ILE A 69 11.77 28.30 41.99
N THR A 70 10.85 29.17 41.58
CA THR A 70 10.27 30.20 42.45
C THR A 70 9.55 29.57 43.66
N PHE A 71 8.89 28.43 43.49
CA PHE A 71 8.29 27.69 44.61
C PHE A 71 9.35 27.23 45.63
N ILE A 72 10.45 26.64 45.15
CA ILE A 72 11.55 26.16 46.01
C ILE A 72 12.24 27.34 46.73
N VAL A 73 12.37 28.49 46.08
CA VAL A 73 12.89 29.70 46.72
C VAL A 73 11.90 30.18 47.79
N TRP A 74 10.61 30.21 47.48
CA TRP A 74 9.57 30.59 48.44
C TRP A 74 9.58 29.71 49.68
N THR A 75 9.67 28.38 49.56
CA THR A 75 9.71 27.48 50.73
C THR A 75 10.90 27.79 51.63
N ARG A 76 12.09 28.03 51.07
CA ARG A 76 13.28 28.39 51.85
C ARG A 76 13.13 29.73 52.57
N LEU A 77 12.55 30.74 51.91
CA LEU A 77 12.31 32.05 52.51
C LEU A 77 11.23 31.99 53.59
N PHE A 78 10.20 31.18 53.38
CA PHE A 78 9.14 30.93 54.36
C PHE A 78 9.70 30.24 55.61
N ASP A 79 10.51 29.18 55.45
CA ASP A 79 11.15 28.48 56.57
C ASP A 79 12.07 29.42 57.37
N ALA A 80 12.81 30.29 56.69
CA ALA A 80 13.67 31.30 57.33
C ALA A 80 12.84 32.35 58.11
N ASN A 81 11.72 32.82 57.55
CA ASN A 81 10.83 33.76 58.23
C ASN A 81 10.05 33.11 59.38
N PHE A 82 9.77 31.81 59.29
CA PHE A 82 9.15 31.03 60.37
C PHE A 82 10.11 30.82 61.54
N ALA A 83 11.39 30.52 61.25
CA ALA A 83 12.43 30.39 62.26
C ALA A 83 12.75 31.74 62.94
N ASN A 84 12.74 32.84 62.18
CA ASN A 84 12.94 34.20 62.68
C ASN A 84 11.84 35.14 62.18
N PRO A 85 10.78 35.36 62.98
CA PRO A 85 9.67 36.23 62.60
C PRO A 85 10.14 37.63 62.24
N ASN A 86 9.59 38.19 61.15
CA ASN A 86 9.91 39.51 60.58
C ASN A 86 11.23 39.60 59.77
N THR A 87 11.86 38.48 59.40
CA THR A 87 13.04 38.49 58.51
C THR A 87 12.68 38.93 57.09
N TYR A 88 11.48 38.56 56.62
CA TYR A 88 10.94 38.95 55.33
C TYR A 88 9.51 39.48 55.47
N SER A 89 9.11 40.40 54.60
CA SER A 89 7.74 40.89 54.56
C SER A 89 6.78 39.81 54.07
N ASP A 90 5.69 39.59 54.82
CA ASP A 90 4.63 38.64 54.45
C ASP A 90 4.05 38.90 53.05
N LEU A 91 3.95 40.18 52.66
CA LEU A 91 3.51 40.58 51.32
C LEU A 91 4.40 39.96 50.23
N VAL A 92 5.72 39.97 50.43
CA VAL A 92 6.70 39.43 49.48
C VAL A 92 6.59 37.90 49.39
N LEU A 93 6.40 37.23 50.54
CA LEU A 93 6.22 35.77 50.58
C LEU A 93 4.95 35.35 49.85
N TYR A 94 3.81 35.99 50.13
CA TYR A 94 2.55 35.65 49.45
C TYR A 94 2.58 35.98 47.95
N LEU A 95 3.25 37.06 47.55
CA LEU A 95 3.39 37.42 46.14
C LEU A 95 4.25 36.40 45.37
N LEU A 96 5.36 35.93 45.95
CA LEU A 96 6.19 34.88 45.34
C LEU A 96 5.43 33.56 45.19
N LEU A 97 4.68 33.15 46.22
CA LEU A 97 3.82 31.98 46.14
C LEU A 97 2.75 32.15 45.05
N GLY A 98 2.09 33.30 45.01
CA GLY A 98 1.07 33.61 44.01
C GLY A 98 1.61 33.54 42.58
N ILE A 99 2.78 34.12 42.32
CA ILE A 99 3.45 34.05 41.01
C ILE A 99 3.82 32.61 40.65
N SER A 100 4.42 31.87 41.59
CA SER A 100 4.81 30.48 41.35
C SER A 100 3.62 29.60 40.99
N VAL A 101 2.56 29.65 41.79
CA VAL A 101 1.33 28.89 41.56
C VAL A 101 0.67 29.31 40.24
N ALA A 102 0.60 30.61 39.96
CA ALA A 102 0.04 31.11 38.71
C ALA A 102 0.82 30.60 37.49
N LEU A 103 2.16 30.69 37.49
CA LEU A 103 2.99 30.19 36.40
C LEU A 103 2.81 28.68 36.20
N MET A 104 2.75 27.90 37.28
CA MET A 104 2.54 26.45 37.19
C MET A 104 1.16 26.09 36.64
N VAL A 105 0.08 26.68 37.19
CA VAL A 105 -1.30 26.41 36.77
C VAL A 105 -1.52 26.82 35.32
N ILE A 106 -1.08 28.02 34.94
CA ILE A 106 -1.18 28.53 33.57
C ILE A 106 -0.41 27.62 32.60
N SER A 107 0.81 27.22 32.96
CA SER A 107 1.63 26.37 32.11
C SER A 107 1.02 24.98 31.92
N LEU A 108 0.53 24.36 33.00
CA LEU A 108 -0.15 23.07 32.93
C LEU A 108 -1.44 23.15 32.11
N PHE A 109 -2.24 24.22 32.27
CA PHE A 109 -3.43 24.44 31.48
C PHE A 109 -3.12 24.50 29.98
N PHE A 110 -2.13 25.30 29.58
CA PHE A 110 -1.74 25.43 28.17
C PHE A 110 -1.08 24.18 27.60
N LEU A 111 -0.28 23.46 28.39
CA LEU A 111 0.25 22.15 28.00
C LEU A 111 -0.90 21.13 27.81
N GLY A 112 -1.92 21.17 28.66
CA GLY A 112 -3.13 20.35 28.52
C GLY A 112 -3.93 20.64 27.24
N LEU A 113 -3.91 21.88 26.76
CA LEU A 113 -4.58 22.27 25.50
C LEU A 113 -3.88 21.74 24.24
N ILE A 114 -2.63 21.31 24.31
CA ILE A 114 -1.89 20.79 23.14
C ILE A 114 -2.59 19.56 22.55
N TRP A 115 -3.04 18.63 23.40
CA TRP A 115 -3.66 17.39 22.94
C TRP A 115 -4.95 17.59 22.13
N PRO A 116 -5.97 18.34 22.61
CA PRO A 116 -7.17 18.60 21.83
C PRO A 116 -6.88 19.43 20.57
N LEU A 117 -5.94 20.37 20.63
CA LEU A 117 -5.52 21.14 19.46
C LEU A 117 -4.84 20.24 18.42
N LYS A 118 -4.00 19.30 18.85
CA LYS A 118 -3.33 18.32 17.98
C LYS A 118 -4.37 17.45 17.27
N LYS A 119 -5.34 16.89 18.00
CA LYS A 119 -6.44 16.11 17.39
C LYS A 119 -7.25 16.92 16.38
N ARG A 120 -7.50 18.20 16.67
CA ARG A 120 -8.19 19.10 15.75
C ARG A 120 -7.36 19.36 14.49
N ALA A 121 -6.07 19.62 14.65
CA ALA A 121 -5.13 19.82 13.54
C ALA A 121 -5.03 18.57 12.66
N GLU A 122 -4.92 17.39 13.26
CA GLU A 122 -4.95 16.10 12.54
C GLU A 122 -6.24 15.93 11.75
N LYS A 123 -7.40 16.24 12.33
CA LYS A 123 -8.68 16.16 11.62
C LYS A 123 -8.75 17.11 10.43
N ILE A 124 -8.25 18.34 10.57
CA ILE A 124 -8.22 19.33 9.47
C ILE A 124 -7.26 18.87 8.37
N LEU A 125 -6.04 18.46 8.74
CA LEU A 125 -5.03 17.97 7.82
C LEU A 125 -5.53 16.77 7.00
N ASN A 126 -6.03 15.74 7.67
CA ASN A 126 -6.50 14.54 6.97
C ASN A 126 -7.74 14.80 6.10
N LYS A 127 -8.49 15.87 6.37
CA LYS A 127 -9.62 16.29 5.53
C LYS A 127 -9.18 17.12 4.32
N SER A 128 -8.00 17.75 4.37
CA SER A 128 -7.43 18.53 3.25
C SER A 128 -6.55 17.69 2.32
N ILE A 129 -6.13 16.49 2.73
CA ILE A 129 -5.41 15.55 1.87
C ILE A 129 -6.38 14.99 0.81
N ASN A 130 -6.13 15.33 -0.45
CA ASN A 130 -6.70 14.61 -1.57
C ASN A 130 -5.95 13.28 -1.74
N HIS A 131 -6.68 12.19 -1.52
CA HIS A 131 -6.14 10.84 -1.56
C HIS A 131 -5.63 10.45 -2.95
N LYS A 132 -6.34 10.85 -4.00
CA LYS A 132 -5.98 10.51 -5.37
C LYS A 132 -4.72 11.25 -5.80
N GLU A 133 -4.66 12.54 -5.50
CA GLU A 133 -3.50 13.39 -5.75
C GLU A 133 -2.24 12.88 -5.03
N PHE A 134 -2.38 12.44 -3.77
CA PHE A 134 -1.28 11.85 -3.01
C PHE A 134 -0.64 10.66 -3.73
N PHE A 135 -1.46 9.72 -4.22
CA PHE A 135 -0.95 8.56 -4.97
C PHE A 135 -0.45 8.91 -6.37
N LYS A 136 -1.09 9.87 -7.03
CA LYS A 136 -0.66 10.38 -8.33
C LYS A 136 0.79 10.89 -8.29
N ILE A 137 1.16 11.61 -7.22
CA ILE A 137 2.56 12.04 -7.00
C ILE A 137 3.52 10.85 -6.94
N ILE A 138 3.14 9.73 -6.31
CA ILE A 138 4.00 8.55 -6.23
C ILE A 138 4.14 7.91 -7.61
N PHE A 139 3.01 7.67 -8.28
CA PHE A 139 2.94 6.93 -9.53
C PHE A 139 3.57 7.67 -10.72
N GLU A 140 3.32 8.97 -10.85
CA GLU A 140 3.82 9.77 -11.98
C GLU A 140 5.34 10.02 -11.96
N ASN A 141 6.01 9.67 -10.86
CA ASN A 141 7.45 9.86 -10.69
C ASN A 141 8.23 8.53 -10.79
N LEU A 142 7.62 7.55 -11.45
CA LEU A 142 8.23 6.25 -11.75
C LEU A 142 8.78 6.29 -13.18
N GLU A 143 9.97 6.86 -13.34
CA GLU A 143 10.64 7.10 -14.64
C GLU A 143 10.94 5.82 -15.46
N ASP A 144 10.89 4.63 -14.83
CA ASP A 144 11.43 3.39 -15.41
C ASP A 144 10.38 2.46 -16.09
N PHE A 145 9.10 2.86 -16.23
CA PHE A 145 8.01 1.90 -16.53
C PHE A 145 7.05 2.26 -17.68
N ASP A 146 7.45 3.06 -18.68
CA ASP A 146 6.54 3.47 -19.78
C ASP A 146 5.16 3.88 -19.28
N PHE A 147 5.17 4.61 -18.16
CA PHE A 147 3.97 5.03 -17.48
C PHE A 147 3.22 6.02 -18.37
N THR A 148 1.98 5.68 -18.71
CA THR A 148 1.18 6.52 -19.62
C THR A 148 0.41 7.56 -18.84
N GLU A 149 -0.39 7.13 -17.84
CA GLU A 149 -1.19 8.06 -17.04
C GLU A 149 -1.76 7.47 -15.74
N SER A 150 -2.02 8.35 -14.76
CA SER A 150 -2.81 8.06 -13.57
C SER A 150 -4.24 8.58 -13.75
N ILE A 151 -5.24 7.69 -13.74
CA ILE A 151 -6.64 8.07 -13.98
C ILE A 151 -7.49 7.89 -12.72
N ASP A 152 -8.27 8.92 -12.38
CA ASP A 152 -9.18 8.95 -11.24
C ASP A 152 -10.49 8.14 -11.44
N LYS A 153 -10.42 6.99 -12.12
CA LYS A 153 -11.54 6.09 -12.43
C LYS A 153 -11.51 4.81 -11.58
N LEU A 154 -12.65 4.13 -11.51
CA LEU A 154 -12.75 2.83 -10.86
C LEU A 154 -12.40 1.71 -11.84
N LEU A 155 -11.63 0.72 -11.40
CA LEU A 155 -11.40 -0.52 -12.15
C LEU A 155 -12.64 -1.41 -12.06
N LEU A 156 -13.47 -1.38 -13.09
CA LEU A 156 -14.75 -2.09 -13.13
C LEU A 156 -14.59 -3.61 -13.06
N ASN A 157 -13.46 -4.15 -13.53
CA ASN A 157 -13.21 -5.60 -13.48
C ASN A 157 -13.08 -6.13 -12.04
N LEU A 158 -12.60 -5.33 -11.09
CA LEU A 158 -12.61 -5.76 -9.69
C LEU A 158 -14.04 -5.88 -9.13
N VAL A 159 -14.97 -5.04 -9.61
CA VAL A 159 -16.40 -5.15 -9.29
C VAL A 159 -17.02 -6.37 -9.97
N LYS A 160 -16.80 -6.52 -11.29
CA LYS A 160 -17.31 -7.64 -12.11
C LYS A 160 -16.89 -9.00 -11.56
N TYR A 161 -15.66 -9.10 -11.06
CA TYR A 161 -15.06 -10.35 -10.60
C TYR A 161 -14.82 -10.41 -9.08
N ARG A 162 -15.55 -9.60 -8.30
CA ARG A 162 -15.36 -9.48 -6.84
C ARG A 162 -15.44 -10.81 -6.08
N GLN A 163 -16.27 -11.74 -6.57
CA GLN A 163 -16.43 -13.08 -5.98
C GLN A 163 -15.50 -14.15 -6.56
N ARG A 164 -14.78 -13.87 -7.66
CA ARG A 164 -13.87 -14.83 -8.28
C ARG A 164 -12.48 -14.71 -7.66
N GLY A 165 -11.91 -15.84 -7.25
CA GLY A 165 -10.59 -15.85 -6.61
C GLY A 165 -10.57 -15.27 -5.20
N PHE A 166 -9.38 -15.24 -4.60
CA PHE A 166 -9.18 -14.72 -3.25
C PHE A 166 -8.69 -13.25 -3.25
N PRO A 167 -9.15 -12.37 -2.34
CA PRO A 167 -10.24 -12.58 -1.36
C PRO A 167 -11.62 -12.55 -2.02
N LYS A 168 -12.54 -13.44 -1.60
CA LYS A 168 -13.95 -13.33 -2.02
C LYS A 168 -14.57 -12.11 -1.35
N ILE A 169 -15.08 -11.18 -2.15
CA ILE A 169 -15.75 -9.97 -1.68
C ILE A 169 -17.26 -10.24 -1.67
N GLY A 170 -17.93 -9.92 -0.56
CA GLY A 170 -19.36 -10.16 -0.38
C GLY A 170 -20.24 -9.40 -1.37
N ASP A 171 -21.45 -9.92 -1.64
CA ASP A 171 -22.34 -9.31 -2.63
C ASP A 171 -22.84 -7.91 -2.24
N ASN A 172 -22.95 -7.67 -0.95
CA ASN A 172 -23.39 -6.40 -0.40
C ASN A 172 -22.21 -5.46 -0.14
N ALA A 173 -21.02 -5.79 -0.63
CA ALA A 173 -19.84 -4.96 -0.41
C ALA A 173 -19.88 -3.66 -1.21
N SER A 174 -19.48 -2.58 -0.55
CA SER A 174 -19.35 -1.26 -1.11
C SER A 174 -17.90 -0.80 -1.08
N ILE A 175 -17.50 -0.06 -2.11
CA ILE A 175 -16.19 0.57 -2.18
C ILE A 175 -16.29 1.92 -1.48
N PHE A 176 -15.42 2.16 -0.49
CA PHE A 176 -15.42 3.42 0.23
C PHE A 176 -14.14 4.26 -0.01
N LYS A 177 -13.06 3.65 -0.51
CA LYS A 177 -11.83 4.33 -0.96
C LYS A 177 -11.14 3.57 -2.10
N PHE A 178 -10.40 4.26 -2.95
CA PHE A 178 -9.59 3.65 -4.00
C PHE A 178 -8.41 4.56 -4.40
N SER A 179 -7.29 3.97 -4.81
CA SER A 179 -6.18 4.68 -5.45
C SER A 179 -6.55 5.05 -6.90
N PRO A 180 -5.90 6.03 -7.54
CA PRO A 180 -5.98 6.19 -9.00
C PRO A 180 -5.63 4.87 -9.73
N LEU A 181 -6.17 4.70 -10.94
CA LEU A 181 -5.71 3.68 -11.87
C LEU A 181 -4.31 4.03 -12.32
N PHE A 182 -3.40 3.07 -12.22
CA PHE A 182 -2.05 3.14 -12.74
C PHE A 182 -2.00 2.36 -14.06
N ILE A 183 -1.74 3.04 -15.17
CA ILE A 183 -1.69 2.43 -16.50
C ILE A 183 -0.28 2.55 -17.08
N PHE A 184 0.26 1.43 -17.57
CA PHE A 184 1.55 1.41 -18.24
C PHE A 184 1.61 0.31 -19.30
N ASN A 185 2.55 0.46 -20.22
CA ASN A 185 2.84 -0.58 -21.21
C ASN A 185 4.00 -1.45 -20.72
N TYR A 186 3.83 -2.77 -20.82
CA TYR A 186 4.88 -3.73 -20.50
C TYR A 186 4.92 -4.80 -21.60
N LEU A 187 6.05 -4.93 -22.29
CA LEU A 187 6.21 -5.86 -23.41
C LEU A 187 5.09 -5.75 -24.46
N ASN A 188 4.70 -4.53 -24.84
CA ASN A 188 3.57 -4.22 -25.74
C ASN A 188 2.17 -4.59 -25.22
N HIS A 189 2.03 -4.89 -23.93
CA HIS A 189 0.74 -5.15 -23.31
C HIS A 189 0.34 -4.00 -22.40
N GLN A 190 -0.93 -3.63 -22.44
CA GLN A 190 -1.48 -2.66 -21.50
C GLN A 190 -1.69 -3.36 -20.15
N VAL A 191 -1.10 -2.76 -19.11
CA VAL A 191 -1.28 -3.20 -17.73
C VAL A 191 -1.98 -2.10 -16.95
N VAL A 192 -3.04 -2.48 -16.25
CA VAL A 192 -3.80 -1.59 -15.36
C VAL A 192 -3.72 -2.11 -13.94
N PHE A 193 -3.46 -1.20 -13.00
CA PHE A 193 -3.43 -1.51 -11.58
C PHE A 193 -4.28 -0.57 -10.75
N GLN A 194 -4.95 -1.12 -9.74
CA GLN A 194 -5.63 -0.34 -8.71
C GLN A 194 -5.71 -1.09 -7.39
N THR A 195 -5.63 -0.36 -6.27
CA THR A 195 -6.06 -0.85 -4.96
C THR A 195 -7.39 -0.19 -4.57
N GLN A 196 -8.34 -1.00 -4.10
CA GLN A 196 -9.66 -0.57 -3.63
C GLN A 196 -9.92 -1.05 -2.20
N ALA A 197 -10.55 -0.22 -1.38
CA ALA A 197 -10.99 -0.54 -0.04
C ALA A 197 -12.49 -0.84 -0.03
N TRP A 198 -12.83 -2.06 0.37
CA TRP A 198 -14.17 -2.61 0.39
C TRP A 198 -14.66 -2.81 1.81
N THR A 199 -15.96 -2.64 2.02
CA THR A 199 -16.63 -2.95 3.29
C THR A 199 -17.98 -3.60 3.08
N TRP A 200 -18.32 -4.57 3.93
CA TRP A 200 -19.62 -5.23 3.94
C TRP A 200 -19.97 -5.73 5.34
N GLU A 201 -21.26 -5.84 5.63
CA GLU A 201 -21.73 -6.47 6.85
C GLU A 201 -21.70 -7.99 6.75
N GLN A 202 -21.18 -8.64 7.78
CA GLN A 202 -21.28 -10.08 7.97
C GLN A 202 -21.77 -10.38 9.39
N LYS A 203 -22.76 -11.26 9.50
CA LYS A 203 -23.24 -11.77 10.79
C LYS A 203 -22.25 -12.83 11.29
N LEU A 204 -21.51 -12.50 12.35
CA LEU A 204 -20.57 -13.40 13.02
C LEU A 204 -21.08 -13.65 14.44
N ASN A 205 -21.38 -14.91 14.76
CA ASN A 205 -21.90 -15.33 16.07
C ASN A 205 -23.14 -14.54 16.52
N GLY A 206 -24.09 -14.31 15.60
CA GLY A 206 -25.32 -13.55 15.90
C GLY A 206 -25.16 -12.03 15.88
N VAL A 207 -23.94 -11.50 15.81
CA VAL A 207 -23.65 -10.06 15.81
C VAL A 207 -23.27 -9.59 14.42
N ASN A 208 -23.91 -8.51 13.94
CA ASN A 208 -23.51 -7.87 12.70
C ASN A 208 -22.15 -7.18 12.91
N LYS A 209 -21.15 -7.54 12.11
CA LYS A 209 -19.85 -6.90 12.08
C LYS A 209 -19.57 -6.38 10.68
N ASN A 210 -19.07 -5.16 10.59
CA ASN A 210 -18.52 -4.62 9.35
C ASN A 210 -17.14 -5.22 9.11
N LEU A 211 -17.00 -5.92 7.99
CA LEU A 211 -15.72 -6.35 7.46
C LEU A 211 -15.14 -5.23 6.58
N TYR A 212 -13.82 -5.19 6.55
CA TYR A 212 -13.03 -4.26 5.75
C TYR A 212 -11.93 -5.04 5.06
N ALA A 213 -11.75 -4.83 3.77
CA ALA A 213 -10.66 -5.44 3.01
C ALA A 213 -10.09 -4.43 2.02
N ASN A 214 -8.78 -4.25 2.03
CA ASN A 214 -8.08 -3.60 0.92
C ASN A 214 -7.69 -4.69 -0.07
N VAL A 215 -8.02 -4.48 -1.33
CA VAL A 215 -7.81 -5.44 -2.39
C VAL A 215 -7.16 -4.74 -3.57
N GLY A 216 -6.02 -5.27 -4.01
CA GLY A 216 -5.34 -4.87 -5.24
C GLY A 216 -5.80 -5.73 -6.41
N MET A 217 -5.81 -5.14 -7.60
CA MET A 217 -6.04 -5.85 -8.86
C MET A 217 -5.06 -5.36 -9.92
N ILE A 218 -4.42 -6.30 -10.61
CA ILE A 218 -3.69 -6.07 -11.86
C ILE A 218 -4.52 -6.68 -12.98
N GLU A 219 -4.73 -5.93 -14.05
CA GLU A 219 -5.30 -6.39 -15.30
C GLU A 219 -4.22 -6.32 -16.37
N TYR A 220 -3.92 -7.47 -16.97
CA TYR A 220 -2.99 -7.60 -18.09
C TYR A 220 -3.80 -7.98 -19.32
N SER A 221 -3.90 -7.06 -20.28
CA SER A 221 -4.65 -7.28 -21.52
C SER A 221 -3.80 -8.02 -22.53
N LEU A 222 -4.25 -9.19 -22.96
CA LEU A 222 -3.58 -10.02 -23.97
C LEU A 222 -3.50 -9.28 -25.32
N SER A 223 -2.44 -9.53 -26.08
CA SER A 223 -2.32 -9.08 -27.46
C SER A 223 -3.39 -9.74 -28.36
N PRO A 224 -3.77 -9.15 -29.51
CA PRO A 224 -4.75 -9.73 -30.42
C PRO A 224 -4.45 -11.18 -30.83
N GLU A 225 -3.17 -11.49 -31.02
CA GLU A 225 -2.69 -12.83 -31.39
C GLU A 225 -2.91 -13.84 -30.26
N GLU A 226 -2.55 -13.48 -29.02
CA GLU A 226 -2.78 -14.32 -27.84
C GLU A 226 -4.26 -14.51 -27.53
N LYS A 227 -5.09 -13.48 -27.75
CA LYS A 227 -6.54 -13.58 -27.57
C LYS A 227 -7.13 -14.68 -28.45
N GLU A 228 -6.70 -14.76 -29.70
CA GLU A 228 -7.17 -15.80 -30.62
C GLU A 228 -6.61 -17.18 -30.24
N GLN A 229 -5.33 -17.26 -29.87
CA GLN A 229 -4.69 -18.53 -29.47
C GLN A 229 -5.24 -19.11 -28.15
N LEU A 230 -5.66 -18.25 -27.21
CA LEU A 230 -6.15 -18.64 -25.89
C LEU A 230 -7.67 -18.53 -25.77
N LYS A 231 -8.38 -18.45 -26.89
CA LYS A 231 -9.84 -18.30 -26.88
C LYS A 231 -10.50 -19.49 -26.18
N GLY A 232 -11.33 -19.19 -25.18
CA GLY A 232 -12.00 -20.22 -24.35
C GLY A 232 -11.10 -20.96 -23.35
N TYR A 233 -9.78 -20.76 -23.38
CA TYR A 233 -8.89 -21.27 -22.34
C TYR A 233 -9.10 -20.49 -21.04
N HIS A 234 -9.18 -21.19 -19.91
CA HIS A 234 -9.29 -20.61 -18.58
C HIS A 234 -8.37 -21.33 -17.62
N PHE A 235 -7.55 -20.56 -16.89
CA PHE A 235 -6.69 -21.11 -15.86
C PHE A 235 -6.69 -20.25 -14.61
N SER A 236 -6.28 -20.87 -13.50
CA SER A 236 -5.98 -20.20 -12.25
C SER A 236 -4.68 -20.73 -11.65
N LEU A 237 -3.85 -19.83 -11.13
CA LEU A 237 -2.63 -20.09 -10.39
C LEU A 237 -2.70 -19.42 -9.01
N VAL A 238 -1.95 -19.99 -8.05
CA VAL A 238 -1.82 -19.50 -6.68
C VAL A 238 -3.20 -19.39 -6.01
N SER A 239 -4.03 -20.42 -6.14
CA SER A 239 -5.32 -20.47 -5.43
C SER A 239 -5.09 -20.90 -3.99
N VAL A 240 -5.16 -19.95 -3.05
CA VAL A 240 -5.14 -20.28 -1.62
C VAL A 240 -6.50 -20.78 -1.16
N LEU A 241 -7.62 -20.15 -1.55
CA LEU A 241 -8.92 -20.37 -0.86
C LEU A 241 -10.18 -20.03 -1.69
N ALA A 242 -10.22 -20.26 -3.00
CA ALA A 242 -11.48 -20.22 -3.73
C ALA A 242 -11.68 -21.48 -4.54
N GLU A 243 -12.67 -22.28 -4.16
CA GLU A 243 -13.37 -23.16 -5.10
C GLU A 243 -13.80 -22.28 -6.28
N THR A 244 -13.06 -22.38 -7.37
CA THR A 244 -13.43 -21.86 -8.67
C THR A 244 -14.25 -22.96 -9.33
N ASP A 245 -15.55 -22.74 -9.44
CA ASP A 245 -16.57 -23.78 -9.58
C ASP A 245 -16.44 -24.74 -10.78
N ASN A 246 -15.52 -24.54 -11.73
CA ASN A 246 -15.44 -25.37 -12.96
C ASN A 246 -14.01 -25.72 -13.45
N LEU A 247 -12.93 -25.42 -12.71
CA LEU A 247 -11.55 -25.72 -13.17
C LEU A 247 -10.99 -26.99 -12.53
N LYS A 248 -10.44 -27.88 -13.36
CA LYS A 248 -9.83 -29.15 -12.92
C LYS A 248 -8.40 -28.89 -12.45
N LYS A 249 -7.97 -29.58 -11.40
CA LYS A 249 -6.57 -29.56 -10.95
C LYS A 249 -5.70 -30.24 -12.00
N ILE A 250 -4.66 -29.54 -12.47
CA ILE A 250 -3.69 -30.08 -13.43
C ILE A 250 -2.46 -30.52 -12.65
N LYS A 251 -2.01 -31.76 -12.87
CA LYS A 251 -0.76 -32.28 -12.30
C LYS A 251 0.33 -32.18 -13.36
N LEU A 252 1.35 -31.36 -13.09
CA LEU A 252 2.55 -31.23 -13.92
C LEU A 252 3.73 -32.01 -13.33
N ASP A 253 4.88 -31.97 -13.97
CA ASP A 253 6.06 -32.77 -13.59
C ASP A 253 6.70 -32.31 -12.28
N SER A 254 6.70 -31.00 -11.96
CA SER A 254 7.29 -30.49 -10.73
C SER A 254 6.33 -30.58 -9.54
N GLU A 255 6.65 -31.43 -8.56
CA GLU A 255 5.89 -31.53 -7.31
C GLU A 255 5.87 -30.21 -6.53
N GLU A 256 6.99 -29.48 -6.51
CA GLU A 256 7.09 -28.18 -5.85
C GLU A 256 6.17 -27.15 -6.50
N PHE A 257 6.16 -27.09 -7.84
CA PHE A 257 5.24 -26.24 -8.61
C PHE A 257 3.78 -26.57 -8.29
N ASN A 258 3.42 -27.84 -8.36
CA ASN A 258 2.05 -28.31 -8.09
C ASN A 258 1.59 -27.97 -6.67
N LYS A 259 2.51 -27.97 -5.70
CA LYS A 259 2.23 -27.62 -4.30
C LYS A 259 2.07 -26.11 -4.10
N LYS A 260 2.95 -25.30 -4.68
CA LYS A 260 2.98 -23.84 -4.49
C LYS A 260 1.96 -23.12 -5.36
N LEU A 261 1.97 -23.36 -6.68
CA LEU A 261 1.14 -22.64 -7.65
C LEU A 261 -0.21 -23.30 -7.91
N LYS A 262 -0.37 -24.61 -7.62
CA LYS A 262 -1.67 -25.33 -7.64
C LYS A 262 -2.52 -25.05 -8.89
N LEU A 263 -1.89 -25.17 -10.08
CA LEU A 263 -2.55 -24.90 -11.36
C LEU A 263 -3.90 -25.62 -11.48
N ARG A 264 -4.93 -24.86 -11.87
CA ARG A 264 -6.21 -25.41 -12.32
C ARG A 264 -6.57 -24.84 -13.68
N SER A 265 -7.18 -25.66 -14.52
CA SER A 265 -7.54 -25.28 -15.89
C SER A 265 -8.74 -26.07 -16.40
N ASN A 266 -9.37 -25.59 -17.47
CA ASN A 266 -10.38 -26.32 -18.24
C ASN A 266 -9.78 -27.16 -19.37
N ASP A 267 -8.50 -26.99 -19.70
CA ASP A 267 -7.80 -27.73 -20.76
C ASP A 267 -6.46 -28.26 -20.23
N GLU A 268 -6.35 -29.58 -20.05
CA GLU A 268 -5.14 -30.23 -19.55
C GLU A 268 -4.00 -30.26 -20.58
N GLN A 269 -4.30 -30.52 -21.85
CA GLN A 269 -3.29 -30.64 -22.89
C GLN A 269 -2.61 -29.30 -23.13
N LEU A 270 -3.41 -28.25 -23.30
CA LEU A 270 -2.90 -26.90 -23.49
C LEU A 270 -2.13 -26.42 -22.25
N SER A 271 -2.60 -26.76 -21.05
CA SER A 271 -1.88 -26.42 -19.81
C SER A 271 -0.51 -27.09 -19.72
N LYS A 272 -0.39 -28.37 -20.07
CA LYS A 272 0.92 -29.06 -20.10
C LYS A 272 1.86 -28.46 -21.15
N ALA A 273 1.30 -27.96 -22.25
CA ALA A 273 2.06 -27.36 -23.33
C ALA A 273 2.56 -25.94 -22.97
N ILE A 274 1.77 -25.14 -22.25
CA ILE A 274 2.14 -23.81 -21.77
C ILE A 274 3.12 -23.90 -20.58
N PHE A 275 2.81 -24.74 -19.60
CA PHE A 275 3.58 -24.84 -18.35
C PHE A 275 4.63 -25.96 -18.45
N THR A 276 5.57 -25.80 -19.38
CA THR A 276 6.72 -26.71 -19.55
C THR A 276 7.61 -26.73 -18.31
N LYS A 277 8.53 -27.69 -18.22
CA LYS A 277 9.46 -27.81 -17.08
C LYS A 277 10.27 -26.54 -16.84
N ASP A 278 10.73 -25.90 -17.92
CA ASP A 278 11.51 -24.66 -17.84
C ASP A 278 10.63 -23.50 -17.31
N VAL A 279 9.41 -23.35 -17.84
CA VAL A 279 8.43 -22.37 -17.35
C VAL A 279 8.10 -22.63 -15.87
N GLN A 280 7.89 -23.88 -15.47
CA GLN A 280 7.63 -24.24 -14.07
C GLN A 280 8.78 -23.80 -13.14
N ASN A 281 10.03 -23.99 -13.55
CA ASN A 281 11.20 -23.59 -12.76
C ASN A 281 11.31 -22.06 -12.65
N THR A 282 11.19 -21.33 -13.76
CA THR A 282 11.22 -19.86 -13.75
C THR A 282 10.07 -19.27 -12.93
N LEU A 283 8.87 -19.86 -13.00
CA LEU A 283 7.73 -19.44 -12.19
C LEU A 283 7.97 -19.69 -10.69
N LEU A 284 8.61 -20.78 -10.31
CA LEU A 284 8.97 -21.05 -8.91
C LEU A 284 9.98 -20.04 -8.38
N GLU A 285 10.97 -19.64 -9.17
CA GLU A 285 11.93 -18.60 -8.82
C GLU A 285 11.24 -17.25 -8.60
N ASN A 286 10.39 -16.83 -9.54
CA ASN A 286 9.64 -15.58 -9.44
C ASN A 286 8.66 -15.60 -8.25
N PHE A 287 8.01 -16.73 -8.00
CA PHE A 287 7.10 -16.91 -6.87
C PHE A 287 7.80 -16.69 -5.53
N ASN A 288 9.00 -17.23 -5.35
CA ASN A 288 9.76 -17.10 -4.10
C ASN A 288 10.23 -15.67 -3.81
N ALA A 289 10.19 -14.78 -4.79
CA ALA A 289 10.54 -13.37 -4.64
C ALA A 289 9.36 -12.47 -4.22
N ILE A 290 8.14 -13.02 -4.15
CA ILE A 290 6.91 -12.28 -3.83
C ILE A 290 6.59 -12.43 -2.35
N ASP A 291 6.43 -11.31 -1.66
CA ASP A 291 6.18 -11.21 -0.21
C ASP A 291 4.72 -10.78 0.07
N LEU A 292 3.80 -11.16 -0.81
CA LEU A 292 2.37 -10.94 -0.62
C LEU A 292 1.77 -12.13 0.11
N ASP A 293 1.10 -11.86 1.22
CA ASP A 293 0.42 -12.89 2.02
C ASP A 293 -0.53 -13.74 1.17
N MET A 294 -1.30 -13.08 0.29
CA MET A 294 -2.30 -13.74 -0.54
C MET A 294 -2.50 -13.02 -1.86
N TYR A 295 -2.43 -13.77 -2.95
CA TYR A 295 -2.80 -13.34 -4.28
C TYR A 295 -3.35 -14.51 -5.10
N HIS A 296 -4.05 -14.20 -6.18
CA HIS A 296 -4.65 -15.17 -7.07
C HIS A 296 -4.57 -14.66 -8.50
N ILE A 297 -4.05 -15.50 -9.41
CA ILE A 297 -3.89 -15.17 -10.83
C ILE A 297 -4.90 -15.99 -11.61
N GLN A 298 -5.70 -15.35 -12.45
CA GLN A 298 -6.73 -16.02 -13.23
C GLN A 298 -6.86 -15.40 -14.63
N LYS A 299 -6.94 -16.26 -15.66
CA LYS A 299 -7.27 -15.83 -17.01
C LYS A 299 -8.78 -15.89 -17.22
N ILE A 300 -9.37 -14.72 -17.49
CA ILE A 300 -10.82 -14.54 -17.70
C ILE A 300 -11.00 -13.75 -18.99
N ASP A 301 -11.77 -14.32 -19.92
CA ASP A 301 -11.99 -13.75 -21.25
C ASP A 301 -10.63 -13.45 -21.93
N ASP A 302 -10.39 -12.19 -22.29
CA ASP A 302 -9.20 -11.70 -22.99
C ASP A 302 -8.13 -11.12 -22.05
N ASN A 303 -8.29 -11.29 -20.73
CA ASN A 303 -7.42 -10.69 -19.73
C ASN A 303 -6.86 -11.73 -18.77
N ILE A 304 -5.67 -11.45 -18.25
CA ILE A 304 -5.13 -12.11 -17.06
C ILE A 304 -5.26 -11.15 -15.90
N LEU A 305 -5.98 -11.59 -14.87
CA LEU A 305 -6.31 -10.80 -13.70
C LEU A 305 -5.54 -11.33 -12.50
N VAL A 306 -4.88 -10.44 -11.77
CA VAL A 306 -4.24 -10.76 -10.49
C VAL A 306 -4.93 -10.01 -9.39
N LYS A 307 -5.68 -10.72 -8.56
CA LYS A 307 -6.29 -10.16 -7.36
C LYS A 307 -5.42 -10.47 -6.15
N PHE A 308 -5.11 -9.48 -5.33
CA PHE A 308 -4.20 -9.67 -4.20
C PHE A 308 -4.59 -8.83 -2.98
N LEU A 309 -4.11 -9.25 -1.81
CA LEU A 309 -4.12 -8.43 -0.60
C LEU A 309 -2.81 -7.63 -0.56
N PRO A 310 -2.87 -6.28 -0.52
CA PRO A 310 -1.67 -5.48 -0.34
C PRO A 310 -0.97 -5.85 0.96
N SER A 311 0.37 -5.92 0.93
CA SER A 311 1.20 -6.27 2.09
C SER A 311 1.05 -5.26 3.23
N SER A 312 0.65 -4.02 2.94
CA SER A 312 0.30 -3.03 3.96
C SER A 312 -1.21 -2.76 3.96
N PRO A 313 -1.96 -3.29 4.97
CA PRO A 313 -3.41 -3.12 5.07
C PRO A 313 -3.86 -1.68 5.33
N LYS A 314 -2.94 -0.70 5.31
CA LYS A 314 -3.23 0.72 5.56
C LYS A 314 -2.90 1.64 4.39
N VAL A 315 -2.33 1.16 3.27
CA VAL A 315 -1.92 2.03 2.13
C VAL A 315 -3.02 2.98 1.70
N LEU A 316 -4.25 2.51 1.53
CA LEU A 316 -5.38 3.35 1.14
C LEU A 316 -5.96 4.26 2.23
N LYS A 317 -5.50 4.17 3.49
CA LYS A 317 -6.07 5.03 4.53
C LYS A 317 -5.52 6.46 4.43
N VAL A 318 -4.21 6.58 4.13
CA VAL A 318 -3.42 7.83 4.06
C VAL A 318 -3.80 8.75 5.22
N ASN A 319 -3.35 8.38 6.41
CA ASN A 319 -3.59 9.14 7.63
C ASN A 319 -2.27 9.73 8.12
N PHE A 320 -2.26 11.02 8.41
CA PHE A 320 -1.11 11.75 8.94
C PHE A 320 -1.37 12.34 10.32
N HIS A 321 -0.36 12.26 11.18
CA HIS A 321 -0.33 12.99 12.43
C HIS A 321 0.18 14.42 12.21
N TYR A 322 -0.30 15.36 13.03
CA TYR A 322 0.24 16.72 12.96
C TYR A 322 1.70 16.69 13.44
N SER A 323 2.59 17.23 12.61
CA SER A 323 3.99 17.39 12.92
C SER A 323 4.54 18.70 12.36
N ASP A 324 5.69 19.12 12.91
CA ASP A 324 6.44 20.23 12.32
C ASP A 324 7.06 19.87 10.98
N ASN A 325 7.45 18.60 10.81
CA ASN A 325 8.04 18.04 9.61
C ASN A 325 7.48 16.64 9.35
N PHE A 326 6.91 16.42 8.16
CA PHE A 326 6.27 15.18 7.75
C PHE A 326 7.21 14.10 7.24
N LYS A 327 8.53 14.32 7.20
CA LYS A 327 9.53 13.40 6.60
C LYS A 327 9.29 11.93 6.98
N LYS A 328 9.21 11.62 8.28
CA LYS A 328 9.04 10.22 8.75
C LYS A 328 7.77 9.56 8.20
N GLU A 329 6.65 10.28 8.18
CA GLU A 329 5.37 9.72 7.73
C GLU A 329 5.32 9.62 6.21
N VAL A 330 5.87 10.62 5.51
CA VAL A 330 5.99 10.59 4.04
C VAL A 330 6.90 9.45 3.59
N ASP A 331 8.07 9.28 4.21
CA ASP A 331 9.00 8.19 3.88
C ASP A 331 8.33 6.83 4.11
N PHE A 332 7.56 6.68 5.20
CA PHE A 332 6.80 5.47 5.47
C PHE A 332 5.80 5.16 4.35
N TRP A 333 4.97 6.11 3.93
CA TRP A 333 3.99 5.88 2.88
C TRP A 333 4.63 5.64 1.51
N THR A 334 5.68 6.40 1.20
CA THR A 334 6.45 6.27 -0.06
C THR A 334 7.06 4.88 -0.19
N ASN A 335 7.83 4.45 0.81
CA ASN A 335 8.52 3.17 0.76
C ASN A 335 7.54 1.98 0.72
N ASN A 336 6.44 2.04 1.47
CA ASN A 336 5.42 0.99 1.42
C ASN A 336 4.72 0.92 0.07
N THR A 337 4.36 2.06 -0.52
CA THR A 337 3.70 2.08 -1.84
C THR A 337 4.66 1.61 -2.93
N LEU A 338 5.92 2.04 -2.92
CA LEU A 338 6.94 1.56 -3.85
C LEU A 338 7.19 0.05 -3.70
N ASN A 339 7.20 -0.47 -2.48
CA ASN A 339 7.29 -1.91 -2.24
C ASN A 339 6.10 -2.66 -2.87
N GLU A 340 4.87 -2.16 -2.73
CA GLU A 340 3.69 -2.76 -3.35
C GLU A 340 3.80 -2.77 -4.89
N ILE A 341 4.22 -1.65 -5.48
CA ILE A 341 4.43 -1.53 -6.93
C ILE A 341 5.49 -2.51 -7.42
N TYR A 342 6.62 -2.64 -6.70
CA TYR A 342 7.65 -3.61 -7.04
C TYR A 342 7.13 -5.06 -7.02
N GLN A 343 6.31 -5.40 -6.02
CA GLN A 343 5.68 -6.72 -5.93
C GLN A 343 4.68 -6.98 -7.06
N MET A 344 4.00 -5.95 -7.56
CA MET A 344 3.16 -6.09 -8.75
C MET A 344 3.97 -6.39 -10.01
N PHE A 345 5.14 -5.78 -10.18
CA PHE A 345 6.01 -6.14 -11.30
C PHE A 345 6.45 -7.61 -11.23
N ALA A 346 6.69 -8.13 -10.02
CA ALA A 346 6.95 -9.55 -9.82
C ALA A 346 5.72 -10.43 -10.16
N LEU A 347 4.51 -9.97 -9.88
CA LEU A 347 3.29 -10.66 -10.30
C LEU A 347 3.13 -10.66 -11.83
N ILE A 348 3.44 -9.54 -12.49
CA ILE A 348 3.39 -9.44 -13.95
C ILE A 348 4.41 -10.37 -14.57
N SER A 349 5.61 -10.53 -13.98
CA SER A 349 6.57 -11.49 -14.52
C SER A 349 6.05 -12.92 -14.45
N ILE A 350 5.29 -13.31 -13.42
CA ILE A 350 4.58 -14.61 -13.37
C ILE A 350 3.55 -14.73 -14.50
N ILE A 351 2.87 -13.63 -14.86
CA ILE A 351 1.90 -13.61 -15.96
C ILE A 351 2.58 -13.76 -17.31
N THR A 352 3.72 -13.10 -17.52
CA THR A 352 4.41 -13.05 -18.82
C THR A 352 5.41 -14.18 -19.04
N THR A 353 5.81 -14.91 -17.98
CA THR A 353 6.76 -16.03 -18.09
C THR A 353 6.24 -17.17 -18.98
N PRO A 354 4.96 -17.59 -18.89
CA PRO A 354 4.39 -18.51 -19.86
C PRO A 354 4.32 -17.82 -21.22
N ASN A 355 5.22 -18.19 -22.13
CA ASN A 355 5.17 -17.70 -23.50
C ASN A 355 4.02 -18.42 -24.24
N TYR A 356 3.04 -17.66 -24.70
CA TYR A 356 1.82 -18.19 -25.31
C TYR A 356 1.97 -18.57 -26.79
N LEU A 357 3.19 -18.83 -27.28
CA LEU A 357 3.47 -19.31 -28.65
C LEU A 357 2.95 -20.75 -28.86
N ILE A 358 1.63 -20.91 -28.93
CA ILE A 358 0.92 -22.19 -29.02
C ILE A 358 0.83 -22.70 -30.48
N SER A 359 1.16 -21.85 -31.45
CA SER A 359 1.03 -22.15 -32.89
C SER A 359 1.84 -23.36 -33.38
N SER A 360 2.92 -23.76 -32.70
CA SER A 360 3.72 -24.94 -33.03
C SER A 360 3.10 -26.25 -32.51
N ILE A 361 2.34 -26.20 -31.40
CA ILE A 361 1.75 -27.37 -30.74
C ILE A 361 0.55 -27.90 -31.57
N TYR A 362 -0.29 -27.00 -32.09
CA TYR A 362 -1.41 -27.40 -32.96
C TYR A 362 -0.99 -27.84 -34.36
N LYS A 363 0.16 -27.35 -34.87
CA LYS A 363 0.69 -27.82 -36.17
C LYS A 363 1.19 -29.26 -36.09
N ASN A 364 1.83 -29.66 -34.99
CA ASN A 364 2.32 -31.03 -34.84
C ASN A 364 1.17 -32.04 -34.59
N GLN A 365 0.14 -31.68 -33.81
CA GLN A 365 -1.02 -32.58 -33.59
C GLN A 365 -1.81 -32.89 -34.87
N LYS A 366 -1.98 -31.92 -35.79
CA LYS A 366 -2.61 -32.19 -37.09
C LYS A 366 -1.75 -33.05 -38.02
N THR A 367 -0.43 -33.01 -37.87
CA THR A 367 0.50 -33.77 -38.72
C THR A 367 0.52 -35.23 -38.30
N ASP A 368 0.47 -35.51 -36.99
CA ASP A 368 0.40 -36.87 -36.44
C ASP A 368 -0.94 -37.57 -36.75
N GLU A 369 -2.08 -36.86 -36.70
CA GLU A 369 -3.38 -37.42 -37.12
C GLU A 369 -3.47 -37.75 -38.62
N THR A 370 -2.66 -37.12 -39.46
CA THR A 370 -2.54 -37.47 -40.89
C THR A 370 -1.54 -38.57 -41.19
N LEU A 371 -0.60 -38.86 -40.27
CA LEU A 371 0.37 -39.95 -40.40
C LEU A 371 -0.21 -41.28 -39.89
N ASP A 372 -1.07 -41.27 -38.89
CA ASP A 372 -1.81 -42.47 -38.41
C ASP A 372 -2.96 -42.89 -39.34
N LYS A 373 -3.20 -42.15 -40.43
CA LYS A 373 -4.21 -42.48 -41.47
C LYS A 373 -3.60 -42.82 -42.84
N LYS A 374 -2.31 -43.17 -42.90
CA LYS A 374 -1.66 -43.64 -44.14
C LYS A 374 -1.12 -45.05 -44.05
#